data_AF-A0A522PES2-F1
#
_entry.id   AF-A0A522PES2-F1
#
_cell.length_a   1.000
_cell.length_b   1.000
_cell.length_c   1.000
_cell.angle_alpha   90.00
_cell.angle_beta   90.00
_cell.angle_gamma   90.00
#
_symmetry.space_group_name_H-M   'P 1'
#
loop_
_entity.id
_entity.type
_entity.pdbx_description
1 polymer ?
#
loop_
_entity_poly.entity_id
_entity_poly.type
_entity_poly.pdbx_seq_one_letter_code
_entity_poly.pdbx_strand_id
1 'polypeptide(L)'
;RAVERLSGQAGRPLALVAQPGSALLAAAADLGLPSAAEGFADRAYESDGSLRSRRLPGAVLEDPQAAVAQAVALAASGRFATLCVHGDTPGAPAVAAAVRAALEAAGHEVRAGLEVDRAAGQAR
;
A
#
# COMPACT_ATOMS: atom_id res chain seq x y z
N ARG A 1 1.42 3.81 19.86
CA ARG A 1 1.25 4.75 21.00
C ARG A 1 0.80 6.15 20.60
N ALA A 2 1.50 6.94 19.77
CA ALA A 2 1.00 8.28 19.39
C ALA A 2 -0.26 8.20 18.52
N VAL A 3 -0.25 7.37 17.47
CA VAL A 3 -1.40 7.16 16.57
C VAL A 3 -2.60 6.55 17.32
N GLU A 4 -2.34 5.62 18.23
CA GLU A 4 -3.34 5.04 19.14
C GLU A 4 -4.12 6.12 19.91
N ARG A 5 -3.41 7.06 20.55
CA ARG A 5 -4.06 8.17 21.28
C ARG A 5 -4.90 9.05 20.36
N LEU A 6 -4.39 9.37 19.16
CA LEU A 6 -5.13 10.14 18.17
C LEU A 6 -6.39 9.40 17.70
N SER A 7 -6.31 8.08 17.53
CA SER A 7 -7.48 7.27 17.21
C SER A 7 -8.55 7.36 18.30
N GLY A 8 -8.15 7.34 19.58
CA GLY A 8 -9.06 7.58 20.70
C GLY A 8 -9.70 8.98 20.67
N GLN A 9 -8.91 10.03 20.41
CA GLN A 9 -9.41 11.41 20.31
C GLN A 9 -10.35 11.64 19.12
N ALA A 10 -10.10 10.95 17.99
CA ALA A 10 -10.94 11.04 16.80
C ALA A 10 -12.29 10.32 16.95
N GLY A 11 -12.50 9.57 18.04
CA GLY A 11 -13.75 8.82 18.28
C GLY A 11 -13.98 7.65 17.30
N ARG A 12 -12.96 7.27 16.52
CA ARG A 12 -13.02 6.16 15.56
C ARG A 12 -11.68 5.44 15.44
N PRO A 13 -11.68 4.13 15.15
CA PRO A 13 -10.44 3.41 14.83
C PRO A 13 -9.79 4.01 13.58
N LEU A 14 -8.50 4.28 13.66
CA LEU A 14 -7.64 4.66 12.54
C LEU A 14 -6.76 3.47 12.17
N ALA A 15 -6.85 3.02 10.92
CA ALA A 15 -6.00 1.96 10.42
C ALA A 15 -4.59 2.49 10.12
N LEU A 16 -3.59 1.71 10.52
CA LEU A 16 -2.19 1.95 10.16
C LEU A 16 -1.86 1.22 8.86
N VAL A 17 -1.36 1.97 7.88
CA VAL A 17 -0.94 1.44 6.59
C VAL A 17 0.57 1.54 6.51
N ALA A 18 1.25 0.44 6.15
CA ALA A 18 2.70 0.44 5.97
C ALA A 18 3.19 -0.74 5.13
N GLN A 19 4.47 -0.71 4.76
CA GLN A 19 5.14 -1.83 4.10
C GLN A 19 5.07 -3.11 4.98
N PRO A 20 4.84 -4.30 4.37
CA PRO A 20 5.00 -5.58 5.05
C PRO A 20 6.33 -5.71 5.81
N GLY A 21 6.27 -6.32 6.99
CA GLY A 21 7.45 -6.54 7.83
C GLY A 21 8.00 -5.28 8.53
N SER A 22 7.35 -4.12 8.38
CA SER A 22 7.79 -2.91 9.06
C SER A 22 7.53 -2.96 10.57
N ALA A 23 8.37 -2.27 11.34
CA ALA A 23 8.18 -2.08 12.78
C ALA A 23 6.85 -1.38 13.11
N LEU A 24 6.29 -0.62 12.17
CA LEU A 24 4.99 0.03 12.34
C LEU A 24 3.85 -0.98 12.37
N LEU A 25 3.83 -1.96 11.47
CA LEU A 25 2.81 -3.02 11.48
C LEU A 25 2.99 -3.94 12.69
N ALA A 26 4.23 -4.24 13.08
CA ALA A 26 4.50 -5.01 14.31
C ALA A 26 3.95 -4.29 15.55
N ALA A 27 4.25 -3.00 15.71
CA ALA A 27 3.75 -2.21 16.83
C ALA A 27 2.22 -2.01 16.79
N ALA A 28 1.61 -1.96 15.60
CA ALA A 28 0.16 -1.90 15.46
C ALA A 28 -0.49 -3.19 15.97
N ALA A 29 0.06 -4.35 15.59
CA ALA A 29 -0.40 -5.66 16.05
C ALA A 29 -0.27 -5.79 17.58
N ASP A 30 0.87 -5.39 18.16
CA ASP A 30 1.10 -5.43 19.61
C ASP A 30 0.09 -4.57 20.41
N LEU A 31 -0.44 -3.52 19.78
CA LEU A 31 -1.42 -2.60 20.37
C LEU A 31 -2.87 -2.93 19.99
N GLY A 32 -3.11 -4.00 19.21
CA GLY A 32 -4.44 -4.34 18.70
C GLY A 32 -5.05 -3.27 17.79
N LEU A 33 -4.21 -2.42 17.18
CA LEU A 33 -4.66 -1.41 16.23
C LEU A 33 -4.91 -2.04 14.86
N PRO A 34 -5.96 -1.61 14.14
CA PRO A 34 -6.16 -2.06 12.78
C PRO A 34 -4.95 -1.70 11.92
N SER A 35 -4.47 -2.63 11.12
CA SER A 35 -3.37 -2.35 10.21
C SER A 35 -3.48 -3.09 8.89
N ALA A 36 -2.86 -2.53 7.86
CA ALA A 36 -2.92 -3.01 6.48
C ALA A 36 -1.56 -2.93 5.81
N ALA A 37 -1.25 -3.98 5.05
CA ALA A 37 -0.06 -4.03 4.21
C ALA A 37 -0.23 -3.20 2.94
N GLU A 38 0.73 -2.33 2.67
CA GLU A 38 0.81 -1.48 1.48
C GLU A 38 1.84 -1.99 0.48
N GLY A 39 1.40 -2.11 -0.78
CA GLY A 39 2.28 -2.31 -1.93
C GLY A 39 2.56 -0.98 -2.63
N PHE A 40 3.62 -0.91 -3.43
CA PHE A 40 4.03 0.32 -4.11
C PHE A 40 4.11 0.05 -5.61
N ALA A 41 3.23 0.66 -6.41
CA ALA A 41 3.14 0.37 -7.84
C ALA A 41 4.42 0.76 -8.60
N ASP A 42 5.09 1.83 -8.16
CA ASP A 42 6.18 2.51 -8.89
C ASP A 42 7.55 2.42 -8.21
N ARG A 43 7.66 1.67 -7.11
CA ARG A 43 8.94 1.45 -6.42
C ARG A 43 9.51 0.10 -6.81
N ALA A 44 10.82 0.06 -7.06
CA ALA A 44 11.50 -1.20 -7.29
C ALA A 44 11.59 -2.00 -5.97
N TYR A 45 11.30 -3.29 -6.08
CA TYR A 45 11.47 -4.25 -5.00
C TYR A 45 12.80 -4.98 -5.15
N GLU A 46 13.45 -5.27 -4.03
CA GLU A 46 14.55 -6.22 -3.95
C GLU A 46 13.99 -7.65 -3.92
N SER A 47 14.87 -8.65 -4.13
CA SER A 47 14.46 -10.07 -4.17
C SER A 47 13.83 -10.59 -2.87
N ASP A 48 14.11 -9.94 -1.74
CA ASP A 48 13.52 -10.24 -0.43
C ASP A 48 12.16 -9.56 -0.20
N GLY A 49 11.66 -8.81 -1.18
CA GLY A 49 10.41 -8.07 -1.11
C GLY A 49 10.50 -6.74 -0.36
N SER A 50 11.69 -6.30 0.06
CA SER A 50 11.91 -4.94 0.55
C SER A 50 11.93 -3.93 -0.59
N LEU A 51 11.70 -2.65 -0.30
CA LEU A 51 11.85 -1.60 -1.30
C LEU A 51 13.31 -1.24 -1.49
N ARG A 52 13.75 -1.15 -2.75
CA ARG A 52 15.06 -0.62 -3.10
C ARG A 52 15.24 0.78 -2.54
N SER A 53 16.38 1.02 -1.88
CA SER A 53 16.70 2.32 -1.28
C SER A 53 16.65 3.44 -2.31
N ARG A 54 15.98 4.55 -1.99
CA ARG A 54 15.90 5.75 -2.84
C ARG A 54 17.26 6.37 -3.18
N ARG A 55 18.32 6.02 -2.44
CA ARG A 55 19.68 6.49 -2.70
C ARG A 55 20.38 5.73 -3.82
N LEU A 56 19.80 4.62 -4.28
CA LEU A 56 20.37 3.78 -5.33
C LEU A 56 19.67 4.05 -6.66
N PRO A 57 20.40 3.95 -7.79
CA PRO A 57 19.79 3.99 -9.12
C PRO A 57 18.72 2.92 -9.28
N GLY A 58 17.65 3.24 -10.01
CA GLY A 58 16.53 2.33 -10.29
C GLY A 58 15.59 2.09 -9.10
N ALA A 59 15.62 2.93 -8.05
CA ALA A 59 14.71 2.80 -6.90
C ALA A 59 13.24 3.14 -7.20
N VAL A 60 13.00 3.83 -8.32
CA VAL A 60 11.69 4.19 -8.86
C VAL A 60 11.64 3.65 -10.28
N LEU A 61 10.50 3.09 -10.66
CA LEU A 61 10.26 2.63 -12.03
C LEU A 61 10.02 3.86 -12.91
N GLU A 62 10.93 4.08 -13.87
CA GLU A 62 10.84 5.21 -14.79
C GLU A 62 9.81 4.99 -15.91
N ASP A 63 9.56 3.72 -16.26
CA ASP A 63 8.54 3.34 -17.22
C ASP A 63 7.17 3.21 -16.54
N PRO A 64 6.18 4.05 -16.92
CA PRO A 64 4.81 3.93 -16.43
C PRO A 64 4.18 2.55 -16.64
N GLN A 65 4.50 1.87 -17.75
CA GLN A 65 3.94 0.55 -18.03
C GLN A 65 4.47 -0.51 -17.07
N ALA A 66 5.74 -0.39 -16.63
CA ALA A 66 6.29 -1.23 -15.59
C ALA A 66 5.54 -1.05 -14.26
N ALA A 67 5.16 0.19 -13.90
CA ALA A 67 4.38 0.45 -12.69
C ALA A 67 2.96 -0.13 -12.78
N VAL A 68 2.31 -0.05 -13.94
CA VAL A 68 0.99 -0.66 -14.19
C VAL A 68 1.06 -2.18 -14.05
N ALA A 69 2.03 -2.82 -14.71
CA ALA A 69 2.22 -4.26 -14.62
C ALA A 69 2.52 -4.73 -13.18
N GLN A 70 3.35 -3.97 -12.46
CA GLN A 70 3.65 -4.26 -11.07
C GLN A 70 2.41 -4.11 -10.18
N ALA A 71 1.58 -3.09 -10.36
CA ALA A 71 0.35 -2.94 -9.59
C ALA A 71 -0.58 -4.15 -9.71
N VAL A 72 -0.78 -4.67 -10.93
CA VAL A 72 -1.59 -5.87 -11.17
C VAL A 72 -0.97 -7.09 -10.49
N ALA A 73 0.36 -7.28 -10.60
CA ALA A 73 1.05 -8.39 -9.95
C ALA A 73 0.96 -8.33 -8.41
N LEU A 74 1.07 -7.13 -7.83
CA LEU A 74 0.93 -6.92 -6.38
C LEU A 74 -0.50 -7.25 -5.94
N ALA A 75 -1.52 -6.77 -6.65
CA ALA A 75 -2.93 -7.07 -6.35
C ALA A 75 -3.22 -8.57 -6.45
N ALA A 76 -2.76 -9.24 -7.52
CA ALA A 76 -2.94 -10.67 -7.73
C ALA A 76 -2.26 -11.53 -6.65
N SER A 77 -1.23 -11.01 -5.97
CA SER A 77 -0.56 -11.75 -4.89
C SER A 77 -1.42 -11.93 -3.63
N GLY A 78 -2.47 -11.11 -3.45
CA GLY A 78 -3.32 -11.13 -2.25
C GLY A 78 -2.60 -10.71 -0.95
N ARG A 79 -1.36 -10.22 -1.03
CA ARG A 79 -0.55 -9.84 0.15
C ARG A 79 -0.75 -8.40 0.61
N PHE A 80 -1.39 -7.57 -0.21
CA PHE A 80 -1.53 -6.13 0.02
C PHE A 80 -3.01 -5.76 0.01
N ALA A 81 -3.42 -4.95 0.98
CA ALA A 81 -4.77 -4.41 1.05
C ALA A 81 -4.90 -3.07 0.29
N THR A 82 -3.77 -2.40 0.06
CA THR A 82 -3.74 -1.12 -0.66
C THR A 82 -2.45 -1.00 -1.48
N LEU A 83 -2.52 -0.24 -2.56
CA LEU A 83 -1.39 0.08 -3.43
C LEU A 83 -1.17 1.59 -3.46
N CYS A 84 0.07 1.99 -3.17
CA CYS A 84 0.55 3.35 -3.29
C CYS A 84 0.93 3.65 -4.74
N VAL A 85 0.53 4.83 -5.23
CA VAL A 85 0.95 5.41 -6.51
C VAL A 85 1.41 6.84 -6.21
N HIS A 86 2.63 7.20 -6.64
CA HIS A 86 3.14 8.54 -6.42
C HIS A 86 2.40 9.58 -7.26
N GLY A 87 2.17 10.76 -6.67
CA GLY A 87 1.47 11.89 -7.28
C GLY A 87 2.37 13.06 -7.67
N ASP A 88 3.67 12.99 -7.37
CA ASP A 88 4.63 14.10 -7.42
C ASP A 88 5.49 14.14 -8.68
N THR A 89 5.27 13.23 -9.63
CA THR A 89 5.97 13.18 -10.91
C THR A 89 5.11 13.69 -12.08
N PRO A 90 5.71 14.30 -13.12
CA PRO A 90 5.00 14.61 -14.35
C PRO A 90 4.32 13.36 -14.92
N GLY A 91 3.03 13.47 -15.25
CA GLY A 91 2.24 12.34 -15.76
C GLY A 91 1.65 11.42 -14.69
N ALA A 92 1.90 11.65 -13.40
CA ALA A 92 1.36 10.83 -12.31
C ALA A 92 -0.17 10.59 -12.38
N PRO A 93 -1.03 11.58 -12.72
CA PRO A 93 -2.47 11.31 -12.88
C PRO A 93 -2.79 10.30 -13.98
N ALA A 94 -2.03 10.31 -15.09
CA ALA A 94 -2.20 9.34 -16.16
C ALA A 94 -1.74 7.94 -15.73
N VAL A 95 -0.66 7.85 -14.95
CA VAL A 95 -0.22 6.57 -14.36
C VAL A 95 -1.27 6.02 -13.41
N ALA A 96 -1.80 6.84 -12.50
CA ALA A 96 -2.85 6.42 -11.57
C ALA A 96 -4.11 5.94 -12.31
N ALA A 97 -4.52 6.65 -13.37
CA ALA A 97 -5.64 6.23 -14.21
C ALA A 97 -5.36 4.90 -14.93
N ALA A 98 -4.16 4.71 -15.47
CA ALA A 98 -3.76 3.47 -16.14
C ALA A 98 -3.69 2.29 -15.16
N VAL A 99 -3.16 2.50 -13.94
CA VAL A 99 -3.15 1.50 -12.87
C VAL A 99 -4.58 1.08 -12.53
N ARG A 100 -5.48 2.04 -12.31
CA ARG A 100 -6.88 1.75 -11.99
C ARG A 100 -7.55 0.94 -13.11
N ALA A 101 -7.39 1.36 -14.36
CA ALA A 101 -7.98 0.66 -15.51
C ALA A 101 -7.43 -0.77 -15.66
N ALA A 102 -6.13 -0.98 -15.43
CA ALA A 102 -5.51 -2.30 -15.51
C ALA A 102 -5.97 -3.23 -14.38
N LEU A 103 -6.12 -2.72 -13.17
CA LEU A 103 -6.68 -3.49 -12.04
C LEU A 103 -8.12 -3.93 -12.34
N GLU A 104 -8.97 -3.03 -12.83
CA GLU A 104 -10.35 -3.35 -13.21
C GLU A 104 -10.41 -4.37 -14.36
N ALA A 105 -9.55 -4.22 -15.38
CA ALA A 105 -9.45 -5.17 -16.48
C ALA A 105 -8.96 -6.56 -16.04
N ALA A 106 -8.15 -6.62 -14.98
CA ALA A 106 -7.71 -7.87 -14.34
C ALA A 106 -8.74 -8.46 -13.36
N GLY A 107 -9.91 -7.83 -13.22
CA GLY A 107 -10.99 -8.30 -12.34
C GLY A 107 -10.86 -7.87 -10.87
N HIS A 108 -9.95 -6.94 -10.55
CA HIS A 108 -9.84 -6.34 -9.22
C HIS A 108 -10.72 -5.10 -9.10
N GLU A 109 -11.55 -5.06 -8.06
CA GLU A 109 -12.34 -3.88 -7.76
C GLU A 109 -11.54 -2.86 -6.95
N VAL A 110 -11.57 -1.59 -7.37
CA VAL A 110 -10.90 -0.49 -6.65
C VAL A 110 -11.92 0.28 -5.82
N ARG A 111 -11.83 0.14 -4.49
CA ARG A 111 -12.72 0.81 -3.52
C ARG A 111 -11.95 1.75 -2.61
N ALA A 112 -12.66 2.73 -2.04
CA ALA A 112 -12.13 3.59 -1.00
C ALA A 112 -12.36 2.97 0.38
N GLY A 113 -11.39 3.16 1.26
CA GLY A 113 -11.46 2.68 2.64
C GLY A 113 -10.92 1.26 2.79
N LEU A 114 -10.25 1.05 3.91
CA LEU A 114 -9.87 -0.29 4.36
C LEU A 114 -11.01 -0.82 5.23
N GLU A 115 -11.49 -2.02 4.92
CA GLU A 115 -12.46 -2.67 5.78
C GLU A 115 -11.73 -3.21 7.00
N VAL A 116 -11.97 -2.54 8.13
CA VAL A 116 -11.38 -2.90 9.42
C VAL A 116 -12.24 -3.96 10.08
N ASP A 117 -11.81 -5.21 10.03
CA ASP A 117 -12.36 -6.23 10.91
C ASP A 117 -11.80 -6.04 12.33
N ARG A 118 -12.67 -5.55 13.23
CA ARG A 118 -12.34 -5.30 14.64
C ARG A 118 -11.97 -6.57 15.40
N ALA A 119 -12.33 -7.76 14.92
CA ALA A 119 -12.01 -9.02 15.58
C ALA A 119 -10.63 -9.59 15.19
N ALA A 120 -10.08 -9.19 14.04
CA ALA A 120 -8.87 -9.80 13.46
C ALA A 120 -7.61 -8.90 13.49
N GLY A 121 -7.74 -7.60 13.75
CA GLY A 121 -6.59 -6.67 13.76
C GLY A 121 -5.96 -6.38 12.39
N GLN A 122 -6.43 -7.05 11.33
CA GLN A 122 -6.00 -6.88 9.95
C GLN A 122 -7.11 -6.23 9.11
N ALA A 123 -6.75 -5.16 8.40
CA ALA A 123 -7.61 -4.50 7.44
C ALA A 123 -7.44 -5.14 6.05
N ARG A 124 -8.54 -5.25 5.31
CA ARG A 124 -8.59 -5.76 3.94
C ARG A 124 -9.04 -4.68 2.96
#